data_AF-A0A7D6VSJ7-F1
#
_entry.id   AF-A0A7D6VSJ7-F1
#
_cell.length_a   1.000
_cell.length_b   1.000
_cell.length_c   1.000
_cell.angle_alpha   90.00
_cell.angle_beta   90.00
_cell.angle_gamma   90.00
#
_symmetry.space_group_name_H-M   'P 1'
#
loop_
_entity.id
_entity.type
_entity.pdbx_description
1 polymer ?
#
loop_
_entity_poly.entity_id
_entity_poly.type
_entity_poly.pdbx_seq_one_letter_code
_entity_poly.pdbx_strand_id
1 'polypeptide(L)'
;MDKNLNTLWETSSYPFNQVTIHLGHEYIDITDLLLCLQKVSLFLKKYFTDSKIYLNHDWHEHDGFINNSMVIKWNDYEKSLLDTQSLFDSRDGDDYVRITIYPENIGFILRYYISEEDDVNIGICGTFDLTIDKIYLNDISKLIESTGMQYFISYSKDYFDKNYSG
;
A
#
# COMPACT_ATOMS: atom_id res chain seq x y z
N MET A 1 -1.28 -10.61 -5.18
CA MET A 1 -0.52 -9.82 -6.16
C MET A 1 -0.85 -10.34 -7.55
N ASP A 2 -0.77 -9.51 -8.59
CA ASP A 2 -0.95 -10.00 -9.96
C ASP A 2 0.30 -10.70 -10.51
N LYS A 3 0.14 -11.42 -11.63
CA LYS A 3 1.22 -12.19 -12.23
C LYS A 3 2.42 -11.32 -12.65
N ASN A 4 2.17 -10.08 -13.07
CA ASN A 4 3.22 -9.19 -13.53
C ASN A 4 4.09 -8.73 -12.35
N LEU A 5 3.46 -8.22 -11.30
CA LEU A 5 4.14 -7.83 -10.07
C LEU A 5 4.86 -9.01 -9.41
N ASN A 6 4.28 -10.21 -9.39
CA ASN A 6 4.96 -11.41 -8.89
C ASN A 6 6.27 -11.68 -9.67
N THR A 7 6.22 -11.60 -11.00
CA THR A 7 7.42 -11.79 -11.85
C THR A 7 8.47 -10.73 -11.57
N LEU A 8 8.06 -9.47 -11.36
CA LEU A 8 8.98 -8.38 -11.05
C LEU A 8 9.62 -8.57 -9.66
N TRP A 9 8.87 -9.06 -8.69
CA TRP A 9 9.36 -9.39 -7.35
C TRP A 9 10.37 -10.55 -7.37
N GLU A 10 10.04 -11.67 -8.04
CA GLU A 10 10.91 -12.84 -8.15
C GLU A 10 12.26 -12.52 -8.80
N THR A 11 12.25 -11.60 -9.77
CA THR A 11 13.45 -11.20 -10.52
C THR A 11 14.17 -9.99 -9.92
N SER A 12 13.70 -9.46 -8.79
CA SER A 12 14.19 -8.21 -8.19
C SER A 12 14.25 -7.05 -9.21
N SER A 13 13.27 -6.99 -10.09
CA SER A 13 13.14 -5.94 -11.10
C SER A 13 12.50 -4.69 -10.50
N TYR A 14 12.46 -3.59 -11.26
CA TYR A 14 11.74 -2.39 -10.84
C TYR A 14 10.24 -2.73 -10.59
N PRO A 15 9.65 -2.32 -9.44
CA PRO A 15 10.17 -1.38 -8.45
C PRO A 15 10.74 -2.10 -7.20
N PHE A 16 10.82 -3.43 -7.20
CA PHE A 16 11.35 -4.26 -6.12
C PHE A 16 12.86 -4.12 -5.92
N ASN A 17 13.57 -3.45 -6.84
CA ASN A 17 14.95 -3.01 -6.66
C ASN A 17 15.09 -1.59 -6.08
N GLN A 18 13.99 -0.98 -5.63
CA GLN A 18 13.98 0.36 -5.01
C GLN A 18 13.85 0.26 -3.49
N VAL A 19 13.06 1.16 -2.91
CA VAL A 19 12.85 1.27 -1.47
C VAL A 19 11.37 1.13 -1.14
N THR A 20 11.10 0.52 0.01
CA THR A 20 9.76 0.41 0.57
C THR A 20 9.72 1.16 1.89
N ILE A 21 8.78 2.10 1.99
CA ILE A 21 8.42 2.79 3.22
C ILE A 21 7.29 2.01 3.88
N HIS A 22 7.39 1.67 5.16
CA HIS A 22 6.37 0.89 5.87
C HIS A 22 6.28 1.31 7.34
N LEU A 23 5.13 1.09 7.97
CA LEU A 23 4.85 1.49 9.36
C LEU A 23 5.43 0.56 10.45
N GLY A 24 6.25 -0.42 10.06
CA GLY A 24 6.77 -1.43 10.99
C GLY A 24 5.74 -2.53 11.28
N HIS A 25 5.70 -3.03 12.51
CA HIS A 25 4.81 -4.13 12.94
C HIS A 25 3.60 -3.65 13.75
N GLU A 26 3.43 -2.34 13.93
CA GLU A 26 2.34 -1.78 14.72
C GLU A 26 1.19 -1.37 13.81
N TYR A 27 -0.03 -1.73 14.21
CA TYR A 27 -1.24 -1.19 13.62
C TYR A 27 -1.46 0.25 14.11
N ILE A 28 -1.94 1.11 13.23
CA ILE A 28 -2.30 2.49 13.55
C ILE A 28 -3.83 2.67 13.50
N ASP A 29 -4.33 3.66 14.23
CA ASP A 29 -5.76 4.03 14.20
C ASP A 29 -6.19 4.37 12.76
N ILE A 30 -7.40 3.96 12.38
CA ILE A 30 -7.92 4.17 11.02
C ILE A 30 -7.96 5.66 10.63
N THR A 31 -8.12 6.58 11.57
CA THR A 31 -8.11 8.03 11.31
C THR A 31 -6.73 8.50 10.85
N ASP A 32 -5.67 8.04 11.52
CA ASP A 32 -4.29 8.38 11.16
C ASP A 32 -3.89 7.70 9.84
N LEU A 33 -4.33 6.46 9.64
CA LEU A 33 -4.13 5.74 8.38
C LEU A 33 -4.80 6.48 7.23
N LEU A 34 -6.06 6.89 7.39
CA LEU A 34 -6.80 7.66 6.40
C LEU A 34 -6.06 8.95 6.04
N LEU A 35 -5.64 9.73 7.04
CA LEU A 35 -4.92 10.98 6.81
C LEU A 35 -3.63 10.75 6.02
N CYS A 36 -2.88 9.70 6.34
CA CYS A 36 -1.67 9.35 5.60
C CYS A 36 -1.98 8.92 4.17
N LEU A 37 -2.91 7.98 3.98
CA LEU A 37 -3.29 7.48 2.66
C LEU A 37 -3.80 8.62 1.78
N GLN A 38 -4.59 9.56 2.30
CA GLN A 38 -5.03 10.74 1.56
C GLN A 38 -3.84 11.58 1.07
N LYS A 39 -2.89 11.90 1.95
CA LYS A 39 -1.71 12.70 1.58
C LYS A 39 -0.83 11.96 0.57
N VAL A 40 -0.52 10.68 0.80
CA VAL A 40 0.31 9.86 -0.09
C VAL A 40 -0.38 9.73 -1.45
N SER A 41 -1.68 9.46 -1.48
CA SER A 41 -2.45 9.32 -2.71
C SER A 41 -2.49 10.62 -3.51
N LEU A 42 -2.62 11.77 -2.85
CA LEU A 42 -2.55 13.08 -3.50
C LEU A 42 -1.18 13.31 -4.14
N PHE A 43 -0.09 12.95 -3.45
CA PHE A 43 1.25 13.00 -4.01
C PHE A 43 1.35 12.09 -5.24
N LEU A 44 0.99 10.81 -5.11
CA LEU A 44 1.09 9.85 -6.21
C LEU A 44 0.26 10.28 -7.42
N LYS A 45 -0.97 10.74 -7.21
CA LYS A 45 -1.82 11.27 -8.27
C LYS A 45 -1.16 12.41 -9.02
N LYS A 46 -0.45 13.32 -8.33
CA LYS A 46 0.25 14.45 -8.96
C LYS A 46 1.39 14.02 -9.89
N TYR A 47 2.12 12.96 -9.55
CA TYR A 47 3.28 12.50 -10.35
C TYR A 47 2.90 11.42 -11.38
N PHE A 48 1.80 10.71 -11.18
CA PHE A 48 1.33 9.62 -12.02
C PHE A 48 -0.07 9.88 -12.60
N THR A 49 -0.42 11.15 -12.85
CA THR A 49 -1.78 11.58 -13.26
C THR A 49 -2.26 10.90 -14.54
N ASP A 50 -1.37 10.79 -15.54
CA ASP A 50 -1.73 10.30 -16.88
C ASP A 50 -1.67 8.76 -17.00
N SER A 51 -1.27 8.07 -15.93
CA SER A 51 -1.18 6.61 -15.93
C SER A 51 -2.52 5.98 -15.60
N LYS A 52 -2.87 4.90 -16.32
CA LYS A 52 -3.89 3.97 -15.80
C LYS A 52 -3.40 3.42 -14.48
N ILE A 53 -4.30 3.32 -13.52
CA ILE A 53 -4.01 2.70 -12.23
C ILE A 53 -4.77 1.39 -12.11
N TYR A 54 -4.11 0.43 -11.48
CA TYR A 54 -4.60 -0.91 -11.24
C TYR A 54 -4.85 -1.07 -9.75
N LEU A 55 -5.92 -1.78 -9.41
CA LEU A 55 -6.25 -2.24 -8.08
C LEU A 55 -6.18 -3.77 -8.06
N ASN A 56 -5.56 -4.30 -7.03
CA ASN A 56 -5.38 -5.72 -6.79
C ASN A 56 -5.65 -6.03 -5.33
N HIS A 57 -6.23 -7.20 -5.04
CA HIS A 57 -6.29 -7.73 -3.68
C HIS A 57 -5.08 -8.65 -3.53
N ASP A 58 -4.12 -8.26 -2.71
CA ASP A 58 -2.83 -8.93 -2.59
C ASP A 58 -2.84 -9.98 -1.49
N TRP A 59 -2.97 -11.25 -1.91
CA TRP A 59 -2.99 -12.44 -1.07
C TRP A 59 -1.61 -12.95 -0.67
N HIS A 60 -0.52 -12.26 -1.02
CA HIS A 60 0.83 -12.80 -0.82
C HIS A 60 1.29 -12.85 0.65
N GLU A 61 0.64 -12.13 1.56
CA GLU A 61 0.88 -12.30 3.00
C GLU A 61 -0.06 -13.36 3.61
N HIS A 62 -1.10 -13.76 2.87
CA HIS A 62 -2.03 -14.82 3.25
C HIS A 62 -1.54 -16.19 2.75
N ASP A 63 -1.87 -16.58 1.51
CA ASP A 63 -1.57 -17.91 0.94
C ASP A 63 -0.82 -17.85 -0.40
N GLY A 64 -0.43 -16.67 -0.86
CA GLY A 64 0.30 -16.51 -2.12
C GLY A 64 -0.59 -16.51 -3.36
N PHE A 65 -1.92 -16.46 -3.23
CA PHE A 65 -2.81 -16.52 -4.40
C PHE A 65 -2.54 -15.37 -5.40
N ILE A 66 -2.36 -15.73 -6.67
CA ILE A 66 -2.19 -14.79 -7.78
C ILE A 66 -3.55 -14.54 -8.43
N ASN A 67 -4.03 -13.30 -8.36
CA ASN A 67 -5.30 -12.88 -8.95
C ASN A 67 -5.11 -11.75 -9.97
N ASN A 68 -6.16 -11.44 -10.72
CA ASN A 68 -6.11 -10.39 -11.73
C ASN A 68 -6.38 -9.03 -11.11
N SER A 69 -5.61 -8.04 -11.54
CA SER A 69 -5.88 -6.64 -11.22
C SER A 69 -7.00 -6.07 -12.09
N MET A 70 -7.71 -5.10 -11.54
CA MET A 70 -8.72 -4.31 -12.24
C MET A 70 -8.21 -2.90 -12.51
N VAL A 71 -8.49 -2.37 -13.70
CA VAL A 71 -8.21 -0.96 -14.01
C VAL A 71 -9.23 -0.09 -13.28
N ILE A 72 -8.75 0.90 -12.55
CA ILE A 72 -9.57 1.88 -11.84
C ILE A 72 -9.23 3.30 -12.27
N LYS A 73 -10.06 4.28 -11.85
CA LYS A 73 -9.75 5.70 -11.97
C LYS A 73 -9.33 6.24 -10.62
N TRP A 74 -8.46 7.25 -10.62
CA TRP A 74 -8.05 7.94 -9.39
C TRP A 74 -9.25 8.41 -8.56
N ASN A 75 -10.28 8.95 -9.21
CA ASN A 75 -11.49 9.41 -8.53
C ASN A 75 -12.28 8.29 -7.84
N ASP A 76 -12.17 7.04 -8.32
CA ASP A 76 -12.85 5.92 -7.68
C ASP A 76 -12.07 5.43 -6.45
N TYR A 77 -10.74 5.47 -6.50
CA TYR A 77 -9.90 5.25 -5.31
C TYR A 77 -10.01 6.39 -4.29
N GLU A 78 -10.11 7.64 -4.72
CA GLU A 78 -10.32 8.76 -3.79
C GLU A 78 -11.65 8.65 -3.03
N LYS A 79 -12.67 8.00 -3.62
CA LYS A 79 -13.93 7.72 -2.90
C LYS A 79 -13.72 6.78 -1.72
N SER A 80 -12.81 5.80 -1.82
CA SER A 80 -12.49 4.92 -0.69
C SER A 80 -11.68 5.63 0.39
N LEU A 81 -11.20 6.85 0.14
CA LEU A 81 -10.46 7.66 1.10
C LEU A 81 -11.24 8.90 1.55
N LEU A 82 -12.57 8.93 1.43
CA LEU A 82 -13.38 10.09 1.83
C LEU A 82 -13.45 10.26 3.35
N ASP A 83 -13.71 9.17 4.05
CA ASP A 83 -13.86 9.09 5.50
C ASP A 83 -13.43 7.70 6.00
N THR A 84 -13.40 7.52 7.32
CA THR A 84 -12.96 6.27 7.95
C THR A 84 -13.85 5.09 7.59
N GLN A 85 -15.17 5.32 7.42
CA GLN A 85 -16.10 4.27 6.99
C GLN A 85 -15.82 3.83 5.55
N SER A 86 -15.62 4.77 4.64
CA SER A 86 -15.31 4.49 3.24
C SER A 86 -13.98 3.73 3.09
N LEU A 87 -13.00 4.05 3.94
CA LEU A 87 -11.73 3.33 4.00
C LEU A 87 -11.93 1.92 4.57
N PHE A 88 -12.67 1.78 5.66
CA PHE A 88 -12.99 0.48 6.25
C PHE A 88 -13.72 -0.44 5.28
N ASP A 89 -14.70 0.09 4.55
CA ASP A 89 -15.50 -0.65 3.56
C ASP A 89 -14.71 -1.04 2.31
N SER A 90 -13.52 -0.47 2.10
CA SER A 90 -12.67 -0.77 0.95
C SER A 90 -11.75 -1.97 1.15
N ARG A 91 -11.72 -2.57 2.35
CA ARG A 91 -10.94 -3.78 2.63
C ARG A 91 -11.49 -4.98 1.86
N ASP A 92 -10.66 -6.01 1.68
CA ASP A 92 -11.10 -7.29 1.10
C ASP A 92 -12.02 -8.06 2.07
N GLY A 93 -11.71 -8.00 3.36
CA GLY A 93 -12.49 -8.62 4.44
C GLY A 93 -11.88 -9.92 4.97
N ASP A 94 -10.85 -10.44 4.31
CA ASP A 94 -10.06 -11.59 4.76
C ASP A 94 -8.73 -11.14 5.40
N ASP A 95 -8.16 -12.02 6.23
CA ASP A 95 -6.95 -11.74 6.99
C ASP A 95 -5.74 -11.66 6.05
N TYR A 96 -4.86 -10.69 6.29
CA TYR A 96 -3.62 -10.50 5.53
C TYR A 96 -3.78 -10.26 4.01
N VAL A 97 -4.99 -9.97 3.53
CA VAL A 97 -5.23 -9.57 2.14
C VAL A 97 -5.13 -8.05 2.01
N ARG A 98 -4.05 -7.57 1.40
CA ARG A 98 -3.81 -6.12 1.26
C ARG A 98 -4.47 -5.55 0.01
N ILE A 99 -5.11 -4.40 0.11
CA ILE A 99 -5.46 -3.63 -1.09
C ILE A 99 -4.19 -3.04 -1.68
N THR A 100 -3.93 -3.32 -2.95
CA THR A 100 -2.72 -2.90 -3.67
C THR A 100 -3.07 -2.04 -4.87
N ILE A 101 -2.46 -0.85 -4.95
CA ILE A 101 -2.63 0.14 -6.00
C ILE A 101 -1.30 0.42 -6.68
N TYR A 102 -1.27 0.42 -8.01
CA TYR A 102 -0.06 0.72 -8.78
C TYR A 102 -0.40 1.22 -10.19
N PRO A 103 0.48 2.00 -10.84
CA PRO A 103 0.26 2.52 -12.19
C PRO A 103 0.72 1.52 -13.28
N GLU A 104 0.27 1.69 -14.52
CA GLU A 104 0.65 0.86 -15.68
C GLU A 104 2.17 0.78 -15.90
N ASN A 105 2.88 1.88 -15.59
CA ASN A 105 4.34 1.95 -15.72
C ASN A 105 5.09 1.41 -14.48
N ILE A 106 4.37 0.90 -13.47
CA ILE A 106 4.91 0.32 -12.24
C ILE A 106 5.77 1.32 -11.42
N GLY A 107 5.54 2.62 -11.59
CA GLY A 107 6.29 3.68 -10.88
C GLY A 107 6.19 3.67 -9.36
N PHE A 108 5.18 3.00 -8.81
CA PHE A 108 5.00 2.76 -7.37
C PHE A 108 4.14 1.51 -7.12
N ILE A 109 4.17 1.01 -5.89
CA ILE A 109 3.20 0.04 -5.34
C ILE A 109 2.79 0.55 -3.97
N LEU A 110 1.54 0.94 -3.81
CA LEU A 110 0.94 1.33 -2.52
C LEU A 110 0.07 0.16 -2.05
N ARG A 111 0.34 -0.35 -0.86
CA ARG A 111 -0.47 -1.42 -0.26
C ARG A 111 -0.98 -0.97 1.10
N TYR A 112 -2.21 -1.31 1.43
CA TYR A 112 -2.75 -1.09 2.76
C TYR A 112 -3.63 -2.25 3.20
N TYR A 113 -3.70 -2.43 4.51
CA TYR A 113 -4.50 -3.46 5.16
C TYR A 113 -5.24 -2.83 6.35
N ILE A 114 -6.46 -3.27 6.56
CA ILE A 114 -7.34 -2.78 7.62
C ILE A 114 -7.83 -4.00 8.39
N SER A 115 -7.63 -3.97 9.70
CA SER A 115 -8.04 -5.00 10.62
C SER A 115 -9.14 -4.49 11.54
N GLU A 116 -10.05 -5.39 11.88
CA GLU A 116 -11.03 -5.22 12.95
C GLU A 116 -10.61 -6.19 14.07
N GLU A 117 -9.47 -5.93 14.71
CA GLU A 117 -9.04 -6.71 15.87
C GLU A 117 -9.65 -6.13 17.14
N ASP A 118 -10.62 -6.85 17.71
CA ASP A 118 -11.15 -6.60 19.06
C ASP A 118 -10.07 -6.75 20.15
N ASP A 119 -9.01 -7.52 19.88
CA ASP A 119 -8.01 -7.94 20.87
C ASP A 119 -7.07 -6.81 21.33
N VAL A 120 -6.92 -5.73 20.55
CA VAL A 120 -5.94 -4.66 20.84
C VAL A 120 -6.51 -3.47 21.62
N ASN A 121 -7.84 -3.41 21.84
CA ASN A 121 -8.54 -2.22 22.38
C ASN A 121 -8.32 -0.91 21.57
N ILE A 122 -7.82 -0.99 20.34
CA ILE A 122 -7.60 0.17 19.46
C ILE A 122 -8.81 0.42 18.56
N GLY A 123 -9.74 -0.54 18.45
CA GLY A 123 -10.84 -0.48 17.49
C GLY A 123 -10.32 -0.75 16.07
N ILE A 124 -10.93 -0.11 15.08
CA ILE A 124 -10.55 -0.30 13.67
C ILE A 124 -9.17 0.31 13.43
N CYS A 125 -8.24 -0.53 12.97
CA CYS A 125 -6.84 -0.16 12.78
C CYS A 125 -6.31 -0.71 11.45
N GLY A 126 -5.09 -0.33 11.08
CA GLY A 126 -4.49 -0.83 9.85
C GLY A 126 -3.03 -0.49 9.67
N THR A 127 -2.49 -0.85 8.52
CA THR A 127 -1.09 -0.57 8.15
C THR A 127 -1.01 -0.28 6.65
N PHE A 128 0.10 0.33 6.23
CA PHE A 128 0.39 0.49 4.81
C PHE A 128 1.89 0.37 4.53
N ASP A 129 2.20 0.10 3.27
CA ASP A 129 3.54 0.25 2.72
C ASP A 129 3.48 0.91 1.34
N LEU A 130 4.56 1.64 1.01
CA LEU A 130 4.75 2.26 -0.29
C LEU A 130 6.12 1.89 -0.83
N THR A 131 6.12 1.14 -1.92
CA THR A 131 7.30 0.88 -2.74
C THR A 131 7.37 1.91 -3.85
N ILE A 132 8.48 2.64 -3.95
CA ILE A 132 8.63 3.73 -4.91
C ILE A 132 10.11 3.98 -5.23
N ASP A 133 10.38 4.63 -6.35
CA ASP A 133 11.73 5.09 -6.67
C ASP A 133 12.29 6.02 -5.58
N LYS A 134 13.54 5.78 -5.19
CA LYS A 134 14.25 6.54 -4.16
C LYS A 134 14.34 8.04 -4.44
N ILE A 135 14.18 8.49 -5.70
CA ILE A 135 14.14 9.93 -6.02
C ILE A 135 12.98 10.65 -5.31
N TYR A 136 11.89 9.94 -5.00
CA TYR A 136 10.71 10.49 -4.32
C TYR A 136 10.77 10.34 -2.80
N LEU A 137 11.78 9.65 -2.27
CA LEU A 137 11.86 9.27 -0.85
C LEU A 137 11.77 10.48 0.07
N ASN A 138 12.54 11.54 -0.19
CA ASN A 138 12.55 12.74 0.66
C ASN A 138 11.18 13.44 0.72
N ASP A 139 10.42 13.45 -0.37
CA ASP A 139 9.13 14.12 -0.43
C ASP A 139 8.05 13.30 0.29
N ILE A 140 8.05 11.97 0.08
CA ILE A 140 7.13 11.07 0.79
C ILE A 140 7.45 11.02 2.29
N SER A 141 8.73 10.93 2.67
CA SER A 141 9.16 10.92 4.08
C SER A 141 8.61 12.13 4.83
N LYS A 142 8.80 13.34 4.31
CA LYS A 142 8.26 14.56 4.92
C LYS A 142 6.74 14.54 5.04
N LEU A 143 6.07 13.96 4.05
CA LEU A 143 4.62 13.86 4.03
C LEU A 143 4.11 12.93 5.12
N ILE A 144 4.74 11.77 5.31
CA ILE A 144 4.43 10.82 6.38
C ILE A 144 4.79 11.42 7.75
N GLU A 145 5.95 12.06 7.89
CA GLU A 145 6.35 12.75 9.13
C GLU A 145 5.34 13.82 9.54
N SER A 146 4.72 14.49 8.57
CA SER A 146 3.68 15.50 8.83
C SER A 146 2.35 14.92 9.36
N THR A 147 2.19 13.59 9.41
CA THR A 147 1.08 12.93 10.13
C THR A 147 1.49 12.49 11.53
N GLY A 148 2.75 12.70 11.94
CA GLY A 148 3.27 12.28 13.23
C GLY A 148 3.57 10.77 13.32
N MET A 149 3.46 10.04 12.20
CA MET A 149 3.65 8.61 12.19
C MET A 149 5.12 8.23 12.09
N GLN A 150 5.50 7.20 12.84
CA GLN A 150 6.80 6.55 12.68
C GLN A 150 6.76 5.63 11.46
N TYR A 151 7.86 5.58 10.72
CA TYR A 151 8.01 4.71 9.57
C TYR A 151 9.45 4.18 9.48
N PHE A 152 9.60 3.15 8.68
CA PHE A 152 10.87 2.51 8.36
C PHE A 152 11.06 2.51 6.85
N ILE A 153 12.31 2.48 6.42
CA ILE A 153 12.69 2.36 5.02
C ILE A 153 13.53 1.09 4.91
N SER A 154 13.11 0.21 4.00
CA SER A 154 13.80 -1.04 3.70
C SER A 154 14.09 -1.12 2.21
N TYR A 155 15.08 -1.93 1.82
CA TYR A 155 15.22 -2.34 0.43
C TYR A 155 13.98 -3.17 0.06
N SER A 156 13.36 -2.88 -1.08
CA SER A 156 12.05 -3.45 -1.38
C SER A 156 12.09 -4.98 -1.45
N LYS A 157 13.07 -5.56 -2.14
CA LYS A 157 13.22 -7.02 -2.22
C LYS A 157 13.27 -7.67 -0.83
N ASP A 158 14.12 -7.15 0.06
CA ASP A 158 14.28 -7.68 1.42
C ASP A 158 12.97 -7.57 2.22
N TYR A 159 12.25 -6.46 2.04
CA TYR A 159 10.94 -6.26 2.68
C TYR A 159 9.92 -7.29 2.20
N PHE A 160 9.76 -7.47 0.90
CA PHE A 160 8.77 -8.41 0.36
C PHE A 160 9.15 -9.87 0.65
N ASP A 161 10.43 -10.25 0.55
CA ASP A 161 10.90 -11.60 0.88
C ASP A 161 10.67 -11.98 2.35
N LYS A 162 10.62 -11.00 3.25
CA LYS A 162 10.31 -11.23 4.66
C LYS A 162 8.81 -11.37 4.93
N ASN A 163 7.97 -10.65 4.19
CA ASN A 163 6.53 -10.56 4.49
C ASN A 163 5.68 -11.51 3.65
N TYR A 164 6.13 -11.88 2.45
CA TYR A 164 5.40 -12.81 1.61
C TYR A 164 5.52 -14.26 2.09
N SER A 165 4.38 -14.95 2.14
CA SER A 165 4.32 -16.39 2.35
C SER A 165 4.72 -17.09 1.05
N GLY A 166 6.01 -17.40 0.94
CA GLY A 166 6.64 -18.04 -0.22
C GLY A 166 8.14 -18.17 -0.07
#